data_AF-A0A0Q4LPD5-F1
#
_entry.id   AF-A0A0Q4LPD5-F1
#
_cell.length_a   1.000
_cell.length_b   1.000
_cell.length_c   1.000
_cell.angle_alpha   90.00
_cell.angle_beta   90.00
_cell.angle_gamma   90.00
#
_symmetry.space_group_name_H-M   'P 1'
#
loop_
_entity.id
_entity.type
_entity.pdbx_description
1 polymer ?
#
loop_
_entity_poly.entity_id
_entity_poly.type
_entity_poly.pdbx_seq_one_letter_code
_entity_poly.pdbx_strand_id
1 'polypeptide(L)'
;MKSTILTVAIFIIVSSCYGREATSSKKFEDIALVNKIDFFDSKFNQMKLGCGFLLKFNQDTFAVTAKHLIKFIKSDEMEGVSLDNGIKNWMLFNLNKPSENVVVDKLLNENKNE
;
A
#
# COMPACT_ATOMS: atom_id res chain seq x y z
N MET A 1 -42.31 32.61 27.14
CA MET A 1 -42.52 32.46 25.68
C MET A 1 -41.34 32.99 24.86
N LYS A 2 -40.93 34.27 25.01
CA LYS A 2 -39.80 34.84 24.24
C LYS A 2 -38.44 34.15 24.49
N SER A 3 -38.13 33.80 25.73
CA SER A 3 -36.87 33.11 26.10
C SER A 3 -36.79 31.68 25.51
N THR A 4 -37.89 30.93 25.58
CA THR A 4 -37.98 29.56 25.05
C THR A 4 -37.81 29.51 23.53
N ILE A 5 -38.34 30.50 22.81
CA ILE A 5 -38.16 30.62 21.35
C ILE A 5 -36.70 30.91 20.99
N LEU A 6 -36.02 31.75 21.78
CA LEU A 6 -34.60 32.05 21.57
C LEU A 6 -33.71 30.82 21.77
N THR A 7 -33.98 30.02 22.80
CA THR A 7 -33.23 28.78 23.06
C THR A 7 -33.40 27.75 21.94
N VAL A 8 -34.62 27.59 21.43
CA VAL A 8 -34.90 26.68 20.31
C VAL A 8 -34.21 27.17 19.03
N ALA A 9 -34.22 28.48 18.77
CA ALA A 9 -33.54 29.05 17.60
C ALA A 9 -32.02 28.82 17.64
N ILE A 10 -31.39 28.98 18.81
CA ILE A 10 -29.95 28.72 18.96
C ILE A 10 -29.64 27.23 18.73
N PHE A 11 -30.43 26.31 19.27
CA PHE A 11 -30.20 24.87 19.14
C PHE A 11 -30.27 24.39 17.67
N ILE A 12 -31.16 24.98 16.87
CA ILE A 12 -31.26 24.68 15.44
C ILE A 12 -30.01 25.16 14.69
N ILE A 13 -29.49 26.36 15.00
CA ILE A 13 -28.32 26.94 14.31
C ILE A 13 -27.06 26.11 14.55
N VAL A 14 -26.79 25.65 15.78
CA VAL A 14 -25.61 24.81 16.08
C VAL A 14 -25.71 23.40 15.47
N SER A 15 -26.91 22.89 15.23
CA SER A 15 -27.11 21.54 14.66
C SER A 15 -26.89 21.51 13.14
N SER A 16 -26.95 22.65 12.46
CA SER A 16 -26.78 22.77 11.00
C SER A 16 -25.33 22.96 10.53
N CYS A 17 -24.34 22.99 11.43
CA CYS A 17 -22.93 23.02 11.05
C CYS A 17 -22.44 21.62 10.63
N TYR A 18 -22.76 21.20 9.42
CA TYR A 18 -22.10 20.06 8.78
C TYR A 18 -20.71 20.49 8.30
N GLY A 19 -19.71 20.33 9.16
CA GLY A 19 -18.30 20.44 8.77
C GLY A 19 -17.90 19.28 7.86
N ARG A 20 -18.28 19.34 6.58
CA ARG A 20 -17.80 18.41 5.56
C ARG A 20 -16.80 19.15 4.70
N GLU A 21 -15.53 18.84 4.88
CA GLU A 21 -14.48 19.31 3.98
C GLU A 21 -14.80 18.82 2.55
N ALA A 22 -14.59 19.69 1.56
CA ALA A 22 -14.76 19.33 0.17
C ALA A 22 -13.74 18.24 -0.18
N THR A 23 -14.21 17.01 -0.37
CA THR A 23 -13.36 15.91 -0.83
C THR A 23 -13.16 16.01 -2.34
N SER A 24 -11.97 15.64 -2.81
CA SER A 24 -11.69 15.59 -4.24
C SER A 24 -12.57 14.54 -4.92
N SER A 25 -13.28 14.93 -5.98
CA SER A 25 -14.01 14.01 -6.86
C SER A 25 -13.12 13.41 -7.95
N LYS A 26 -11.83 13.75 -7.97
CA LYS A 26 -10.88 13.27 -8.97
C LYS A 26 -10.71 11.76 -8.83
N LYS A 27 -11.08 11.04 -9.89
CA LYS A 27 -10.77 9.62 -10.03
C LYS A 27 -9.36 9.50 -10.59
N PHE A 28 -8.55 8.69 -9.94
CA PHE A 28 -7.23 8.31 -10.42
C PHE A 28 -7.34 6.95 -11.10
N GLU A 29 -6.45 6.70 -12.05
CA GLU A 29 -6.29 5.36 -12.59
C GLU A 29 -5.82 4.39 -11.49
N ASP A 30 -6.14 3.11 -11.64
CA ASP A 30 -5.71 2.06 -10.73
C ASP A 30 -4.19 1.85 -10.86
N ILE A 31 -3.42 2.64 -10.12
CA ILE A 31 -1.96 2.56 -10.06
C ILE A 31 -1.45 1.63 -8.95
N ALA A 32 -2.36 1.21 -8.05
CA ALA A 32 -2.02 0.40 -6.89
C ALA A 32 -1.86 -1.07 -7.30
N LEU A 33 -0.72 -1.63 -6.94
CA LEU A 33 -0.41 -3.04 -7.07
C LEU A 33 -0.18 -3.65 -5.68
N VAL A 34 -0.25 -4.98 -5.60
CA VAL A 34 0.01 -5.75 -4.39
C VAL A 34 1.19 -6.68 -4.64
N ASN A 35 2.08 -6.80 -3.65
CA ASN A 35 3.20 -7.73 -3.76
C ASN A 35 2.72 -9.17 -3.53
N LYS A 36 3.25 -10.09 -4.32
CA LYS A 36 3.24 -11.52 -4.04
C LYS A 36 4.67 -12.03 -4.09
N ILE A 37 5.06 -12.75 -3.05
CA ILE A 37 6.41 -13.29 -2.88
C ILE A 37 6.30 -14.79 -2.62
N ASP A 38 6.90 -15.56 -3.51
CA ASP A 38 7.02 -17.00 -3.38
C ASP A 38 8.46 -17.31 -2.94
N PHE A 39 8.60 -18.02 -1.83
CA PHE A 39 9.87 -18.49 -1.28
C PHE A 39 10.19 -19.90 -1.78
N PHE A 40 11.44 -20.32 -1.65
CA PHE A 40 11.79 -21.72 -1.88
C PHE A 40 11.11 -22.65 -0.87
N ASP A 41 11.06 -22.24 0.41
CA ASP A 41 10.21 -22.85 1.42
C ASP A 41 8.83 -22.20 1.41
N SER A 42 7.84 -22.93 0.87
CA SER A 42 6.48 -22.44 0.70
C SER A 42 5.78 -22.00 1.98
N LYS A 43 6.27 -22.40 3.16
CA LYS A 43 5.69 -21.96 4.46
C LYS A 43 5.79 -20.44 4.65
N PHE A 44 6.74 -19.80 3.96
CA PHE A 44 6.95 -18.35 4.03
C PHE A 44 6.22 -17.57 2.94
N ASN A 45 5.55 -18.24 1.99
CA ASN A 45 4.89 -17.58 0.86
C ASN A 45 3.92 -16.48 1.31
N GLN A 46 4.00 -15.34 0.63
CA GLN A 46 3.16 -14.18 0.88
C GLN A 46 2.33 -13.88 -0.37
N MET A 47 1.06 -14.27 -0.36
CA MET A 47 0.19 -14.09 -1.53
C MET A 47 -0.28 -12.64 -1.74
N LYS A 48 -0.38 -11.84 -0.66
CA LYS A 48 -0.81 -10.44 -0.68
C LYS A 48 -0.07 -9.67 0.41
N LEU A 49 1.03 -9.02 0.04
CA LEU A 49 1.85 -8.25 0.97
C LEU A 49 1.89 -6.77 0.60
N GLY A 50 1.12 -5.99 1.36
CA GLY A 50 1.06 -4.54 1.24
C GLY A 50 0.90 -4.04 -0.20
N CYS A 51 1.25 -2.78 -0.40
CA CYS A 51 1.06 -2.12 -1.68
C CYS A 51 2.39 -1.77 -2.34
N GLY A 52 2.37 -1.72 -3.66
CA GLY A 52 3.43 -1.15 -4.48
C GLY A 52 2.85 -0.45 -5.69
N PHE A 53 3.72 0.18 -6.47
CA PHE A 53 3.37 0.81 -7.74
C PHE A 53 4.58 0.83 -8.66
N LEU A 54 4.34 1.10 -9.94
CA LEU A 54 5.40 1.25 -10.93
C LEU A 54 5.75 2.73 -11.09
N LEU A 55 7.05 3.01 -11.12
CA LEU A 55 7.59 4.33 -11.41
C LEU A 55 8.40 4.27 -12.69
N LYS A 56 7.96 4.97 -13.72
CA LYS A 56 8.78 5.21 -14.91
C LYS A 56 9.73 6.37 -14.63
N PHE A 57 11.03 6.13 -14.76
CA PHE A 57 12.06 7.16 -14.61
C PHE A 57 13.08 7.02 -15.74
N ASN A 58 13.23 8.07 -16.54
CA ASN A 58 13.97 8.04 -17.81
C ASN A 58 13.48 6.91 -18.74
N GLN A 59 14.37 5.99 -19.08
CA GLN A 59 14.09 4.84 -19.95
C GLN A 59 13.74 3.57 -19.17
N ASP A 60 13.77 3.63 -17.83
CA ASP A 60 13.57 2.49 -16.96
C ASP A 60 12.22 2.53 -16.22
N THR A 61 11.80 1.36 -15.74
CA THR A 61 10.61 1.19 -14.90
C THR A 61 10.99 0.47 -13.63
N PHE A 62 10.66 1.08 -12.49
CA PHE A 62 10.99 0.57 -11.17
C PHE A 62 9.72 0.14 -10.45
N ALA A 63 9.76 -1.03 -9.79
CA ALA A 63 8.76 -1.38 -8.80
C ALA A 63 9.11 -0.70 -7.47
N VAL A 64 8.16 0.04 -6.90
CA VAL A 64 8.31 0.72 -5.63
C VAL A 64 7.39 0.06 -4.61
N THR A 65 7.97 -0.34 -3.47
CA THR A 65 7.23 -0.92 -2.34
C THR A 65 7.77 -0.35 -1.02
N ALA A 66 7.01 -0.55 0.06
CA ALA A 66 7.44 -0.09 1.37
C ALA A 66 8.45 -1.05 2.01
N LYS A 67 9.63 -0.52 2.37
CA LYS A 67 10.75 -1.30 2.93
C LYS A 67 10.38 -2.07 4.21
N HIS A 68 9.58 -1.47 5.08
CA HIS A 68 9.20 -2.10 6.34
C HIS A 68 8.39 -3.39 6.14
N LEU A 69 7.67 -3.54 5.03
CA LEU A 69 6.96 -4.79 4.71
C LEU A 69 7.93 -5.95 4.53
N ILE A 70 9.07 -5.68 3.90
CA ILE A 70 10.12 -6.68 3.65
C ILE A 70 10.74 -7.17 4.97
N LYS A 71 10.83 -6.33 6.00
CA LYS A 71 11.32 -6.74 7.33
C LYS A 71 10.44 -7.78 8.01
N PHE A 72 9.15 -7.84 7.71
CA PHE A 72 8.21 -8.76 8.35
C PHE A 72 8.14 -10.13 7.70
N ILE A 73 8.56 -10.25 6.44
CA ILE A 73 8.35 -11.45 5.62
C ILE A 73 9.60 -12.30 5.47
N LYS A 74 10.49 -12.26 6.46
CA LYS A 74 11.77 -12.95 6.40
C LYS A 74 11.59 -14.46 6.51
N SER A 75 12.28 -15.21 5.65
CA SER A 75 12.54 -16.63 5.87
C SER A 75 13.69 -16.81 6.87
N ASP A 76 13.86 -18.03 7.37
CA ASP A 76 14.96 -18.39 8.28
C ASP A 76 16.35 -18.06 7.70
N GLU A 77 16.47 -18.03 6.36
CA GLU A 77 17.72 -17.77 5.63
C GLU A 77 17.98 -16.27 5.33
N MET A 78 17.04 -15.38 5.64
CA MET A 78 17.17 -13.95 5.31
C MET A 78 17.80 -13.15 6.45
N GLU A 79 18.93 -12.51 6.17
CA GLU A 79 19.57 -11.54 7.06
C GLU A 79 19.16 -10.11 6.68
N GLY A 80 18.61 -9.36 7.64
CA GLY A 80 18.28 -7.95 7.43
C GLY A 80 17.18 -7.68 6.39
N VAL A 81 17.24 -6.54 5.68
CA VAL A 81 16.37 -6.24 4.53
C VAL A 81 17.07 -6.67 3.25
N SER A 82 17.19 -7.98 3.12
CA SER A 82 17.87 -8.64 2.01
C SER A 82 16.95 -9.71 1.45
N LEU A 83 16.72 -9.65 0.14
CA LEU A 83 15.88 -10.61 -0.57
C LEU A 83 16.75 -11.64 -1.28
N ASP A 84 17.84 -12.05 -0.61
CA ASP A 84 18.79 -13.09 -1.03
C ASP A 84 18.09 -14.38 -1.49
N ASN A 85 18.88 -15.42 -1.80
CA ASN A 85 18.48 -16.73 -2.35
C ASN A 85 17.29 -17.47 -1.69
N GLY A 86 16.61 -16.93 -0.68
CA GLY A 86 15.37 -17.45 -0.12
C GLY A 86 14.11 -17.20 -0.97
N ILE A 87 14.11 -16.18 -1.85
CA ILE A 87 12.97 -15.89 -2.73
C ILE A 87 13.10 -16.63 -4.06
N LYS A 88 12.05 -17.38 -4.40
CA LYS A 88 11.91 -18.04 -5.70
C LYS A 88 11.34 -17.09 -6.76
N ASN A 89 10.40 -16.23 -6.37
CA ASN A 89 9.75 -15.31 -7.29
C ASN A 89 9.12 -14.13 -6.53
N TRP A 90 9.24 -12.93 -7.08
CA TRP A 90 8.55 -11.74 -6.59
C TRP A 90 7.81 -11.06 -7.73
N MET A 91 6.51 -10.85 -7.54
CA MET A 91 5.66 -10.15 -8.49
C MET A 91 4.83 -9.05 -7.83
N LEU A 92 4.43 -8.06 -8.61
CA LEU A 92 3.37 -7.10 -8.28
C LEU A 92 2.20 -7.31 -9.23
N PHE A 93 0.97 -7.22 -8.74
CA PHE A 93 -0.23 -7.39 -9.56
C PHE A 93 -1.36 -6.46 -9.11
N ASN A 94 -2.26 -6.12 -10.03
CA ASN A 94 -3.47 -5.37 -9.70
C ASN A 94 -4.51 -6.33 -9.07
N LEU A 95 -5.09 -5.96 -7.92
CA LEU A 95 -6.09 -6.78 -7.23
C LEU A 95 -7.33 -7.08 -8.08
N ASN A 96 -7.75 -6.12 -8.90
CA ASN A 96 -8.91 -6.24 -9.79
C ASN A 96 -8.57 -7.02 -11.07
N LYS A 97 -7.27 -7.13 -11.39
CA LYS A 97 -6.78 -7.81 -12.59
C LYS A 97 -5.50 -8.62 -12.32
N PRO A 98 -5.59 -9.74 -11.59
CA PRO A 98 -4.38 -10.48 -11.17
C PRO A 98 -3.55 -11.08 -12.32
N SER A 99 -4.13 -11.22 -13.50
CA SER A 99 -3.41 -11.63 -14.71
C SER A 99 -2.45 -10.56 -15.23
N GLU A 100 -2.68 -9.28 -14.92
CA GLU A 100 -1.78 -8.17 -15.20
C GLU A 100 -0.76 -8.08 -14.06
N ASN A 101 0.39 -8.73 -14.24
CA ASN A 101 1.46 -8.78 -13.24
C ASN A 101 2.81 -8.35 -13.82
N VAL A 102 3.69 -7.93 -12.92
CA VAL A 102 5.07 -7.55 -13.19
C VAL A 102 5.97 -8.39 -12.29
N VAL A 103 6.92 -9.09 -12.89
CA VAL A 103 7.96 -9.82 -12.16
C VAL A 103 9.08 -8.85 -11.82
N VAL A 104 9.54 -8.88 -10.58
CA VAL A 104 10.62 -8.04 -10.06
C VAL A 104 11.88 -8.88 -9.93
N ASP A 105 13.02 -8.29 -10.28
CA ASP A 105 14.32 -8.94 -10.22
C ASP A 105 14.90 -8.89 -8.80
N LYS A 106 15.30 -7.69 -8.34
CA LYS A 106 16.01 -7.51 -7.07
C LYS A 106 15.65 -6.22 -6.35
N LEU A 107 15.93 -6.19 -5.05
CA LEU A 107 15.81 -4.99 -4.24
C LEU A 107 17.01 -4.06 -4.46
N LEU A 108 16.78 -2.88 -5.01
CA LEU A 108 17.87 -1.91 -5.30
C LEU A 108 18.46 -1.25 -4.05
N ASN A 109 17.70 -1.21 -2.94
CA ASN A 109 18.10 -0.60 -1.67
C ASN A 109 18.28 -1.66 -0.56
N GLU A 110 18.75 -2.84 -0.95
CA GLU A 110 19.08 -3.95 -0.06
C GLU A 110 20.09 -3.55 1.02
N ASN A 111 19.84 -4.00 2.26
CA ASN A 111 20.75 -3.80 3.37
C ASN A 111 20.66 -4.96 4.37
N LYS A 112 21.72 -5.78 4.41
CA LYS A 112 21.84 -6.96 5.29
C LYS A 112 22.03 -6.59 6.76
N ASN A 113 22.47 -5.35 7.04
CA ASN A 113 22.75 -4.86 8.40
C ASN A 113 21.58 -4.10 9.03
N GLU A 114 20.39 -4.13 8.41
CA GLU A 114 19.19 -3.37 8.84
C GLU A 114 18.02 -4.24 9.29
#